data_AF-A0A2P1PWI3-F1
#
_entry.id   AF-A0A2P1PWI3-F1
#
_cell.length_a   1.000
_cell.length_b   1.000
_cell.length_c   1.000
_cell.angle_alpha   90.00
_cell.angle_beta   90.00
_cell.angle_gamma   90.00
#
_symmetry.space_group_name_H-M   'P 1'
#
loop_
_entity.id
_entity.type
_entity.pdbx_description
1 polymer ?
#
loop_
_entity_poly.entity_id
_entity_poly.type
_entity_poly.pdbx_seq_one_letter_code
_entity_poly.pdbx_strand_id
1 'polypeptide(L)'
;MALAILWLAGLVAPTAMAADSLVFAKNIDTAPLLDGQCKESFWKDIPPTVVNQGEMQMKVAFDGQFVTICVELAEAGLPSVDLFITTPALARSLRLHSSAQVGQAERRTIGWSDDIEWGRNDGWYAPPIPIQGMVVRGNLRRPLFSTVNQREIQLDTRQFGFGEWRFLLQISGVGSKRAQIRFPDADQSTPDKWATVKILPLKR
;
A
#
# COMPACT_ATOMS: atom_id res chain seq x y z
N MET A 1 43.14 -25.39 -44.93
CA MET A 1 42.43 -24.37 -44.12
C MET A 1 41.22 -25.03 -43.50
N ALA A 2 41.27 -25.35 -42.20
CA ALA A 2 40.15 -25.95 -41.47
C ALA A 2 39.40 -24.84 -40.72
N LEU A 3 38.10 -24.72 -40.99
CA LEU A 3 37.21 -23.73 -40.38
C LEU A 3 36.64 -24.33 -39.09
N ALA A 4 37.05 -23.81 -37.94
CA ALA A 4 36.48 -24.19 -36.64
C ALA A 4 35.18 -23.40 -36.39
N ILE A 5 34.06 -24.11 -36.29
CA ILE A 5 32.77 -23.56 -35.89
C ILE A 5 32.68 -23.64 -34.37
N LEU A 6 32.81 -22.50 -33.68
CA LEU A 6 32.52 -22.41 -32.25
C LEU A 6 31.00 -22.34 -32.02
N TRP A 7 30.46 -23.34 -31.33
CA TRP A 7 29.14 -23.28 -30.75
C TRP A 7 29.18 -22.43 -29.47
N LEU A 8 28.57 -21.24 -29.48
CA LEU A 8 28.22 -20.54 -28.24
C LEU A 8 26.99 -21.21 -27.63
N ALA A 9 27.21 -22.02 -26.60
CA ALA A 9 26.15 -22.42 -25.69
C ALA A 9 25.74 -21.18 -24.86
N GLY A 10 24.60 -20.59 -25.20
CA GLY A 10 24.00 -19.53 -24.39
C GLY A 10 23.59 -20.09 -23.03
N LEU A 11 24.26 -19.65 -21.96
CA LEU A 11 23.75 -19.80 -20.61
C LEU A 11 22.45 -19.01 -20.52
N VAL A 12 21.31 -19.71 -20.52
CA VAL A 12 20.06 -19.16 -20.00
C VAL A 12 20.20 -19.19 -18.49
N ALA A 13 20.58 -18.05 -17.90
CA ALA A 13 20.50 -17.88 -16.46
C ALA A 13 19.03 -18.03 -16.04
N PRO A 14 18.70 -18.87 -15.03
CA PRO A 14 17.36 -18.91 -14.50
C PRO A 14 17.04 -17.52 -13.94
N THR A 15 15.99 -16.90 -14.46
CA THR A 15 15.39 -15.71 -13.84
C THR A 15 14.95 -16.12 -12.44
N ALA A 16 15.61 -15.58 -11.42
CA ALA A 16 15.17 -15.74 -10.05
C ALA A 16 13.70 -15.31 -9.96
N MET A 17 12.81 -16.27 -9.71
CA MET A 17 11.46 -15.94 -9.29
C MET A 17 11.59 -15.17 -7.98
N ALA A 18 11.04 -13.95 -7.95
CA ALA A 18 10.91 -13.16 -6.73
C ALA A 18 9.92 -13.85 -5.78
N ALA A 19 10.39 -14.88 -5.10
CA ALA A 19 9.75 -15.40 -3.90
C ALA A 19 9.98 -14.35 -2.80
N ASP A 20 8.91 -13.64 -2.40
CA ASP A 20 8.66 -13.09 -1.05
C ASP A 20 7.63 -11.93 -1.02
N SER A 21 7.01 -11.58 -2.14
CA SER A 21 5.99 -10.51 -2.16
C SER A 21 4.53 -11.00 -2.18
N LEU A 22 4.27 -12.28 -1.85
CA LEU A 22 2.90 -12.79 -1.73
C LEU A 22 2.31 -12.41 -0.37
N VAL A 23 1.17 -11.74 -0.38
CA VAL A 23 0.42 -11.30 0.80
C VAL A 23 -0.91 -12.04 0.87
N PHE A 24 -1.27 -12.46 2.07
CA PHE A 24 -2.52 -13.15 2.34
C PHE A 24 -3.54 -12.18 2.91
N ALA A 25 -4.71 -12.09 2.28
CA ALA A 25 -5.88 -11.46 2.87
C ALA A 25 -6.64 -12.50 3.70
N LYS A 26 -6.81 -12.24 5.01
CA LYS A 26 -7.63 -13.11 5.86
C LYS A 26 -9.10 -12.71 5.72
N ASN A 27 -9.97 -13.70 5.52
CA ASN A 27 -11.40 -13.46 5.56
C ASN A 27 -11.85 -13.12 6.99
N ILE A 28 -12.65 -12.08 7.13
CA ILE A 28 -13.26 -11.65 8.38
C ILE A 28 -14.77 -11.55 8.20
N ASP A 29 -15.52 -11.66 9.29
CA ASP A 29 -16.98 -11.56 9.33
C ASP A 29 -17.49 -10.22 9.90
N THR A 30 -16.56 -9.40 10.39
CA THR A 30 -16.84 -8.13 11.04
C THR A 30 -16.09 -7.02 10.31
N ALA A 31 -16.80 -6.00 9.82
CA ALA A 31 -16.17 -4.87 9.15
C ALA A 31 -15.38 -4.00 10.15
N PRO A 32 -14.19 -3.49 9.78
CA PRO A 32 -13.44 -2.53 10.59
C PRO A 32 -14.16 -1.18 10.68
N LEU A 33 -13.96 -0.46 11.78
CA LEU A 33 -14.51 0.89 12.01
C LEU A 33 -13.84 1.95 11.10
N LEU A 34 -12.68 1.65 10.53
CA LEU A 34 -11.87 2.52 9.68
C LEU A 34 -11.55 3.85 10.36
N ASP A 35 -10.95 3.77 11.55
CA ASP A 35 -10.57 4.90 12.39
C ASP A 35 -9.05 5.16 12.42
N GLY A 36 -8.28 4.34 11.69
CA GLY A 36 -6.84 4.46 11.57
C GLY A 36 -6.05 3.78 12.69
N GLN A 37 -6.70 2.98 13.55
CA GLN A 37 -6.08 2.45 14.77
C GLN A 37 -6.00 0.92 14.86
N CYS A 38 -6.50 0.16 13.88
CA CYS A 38 -6.41 -1.31 13.85
C CYS A 38 -6.74 -2.02 15.18
N LYS A 39 -7.72 -1.50 15.93
CA LYS A 39 -7.98 -1.92 17.32
C LYS A 39 -8.86 -3.15 17.43
N GLU A 40 -9.56 -3.48 16.36
CA GLU A 40 -10.47 -4.61 16.33
C GLU A 40 -9.75 -5.91 16.65
N SER A 41 -10.42 -6.77 17.42
CA SER A 41 -9.82 -8.00 17.96
C SER A 41 -9.34 -8.95 16.86
N PHE A 42 -10.04 -8.99 15.71
CA PHE A 42 -9.67 -9.85 14.59
C PHE A 42 -8.28 -9.55 14.01
N TRP A 43 -7.75 -8.33 14.17
CA TRP A 43 -6.40 -7.98 13.69
C TRP A 43 -5.29 -8.77 14.38
N LYS A 44 -5.56 -9.29 15.59
CA LYS A 44 -4.60 -10.13 16.34
C LYS A 44 -4.42 -11.50 15.69
N ASP A 45 -5.44 -11.98 14.98
CA ASP A 45 -5.45 -13.31 14.38
C ASP A 45 -5.00 -13.30 12.92
N ILE A 46 -4.62 -12.14 12.37
CA ILE A 46 -4.11 -11.99 11.00
C ILE A 46 -2.58 -12.02 11.06
N PRO A 47 -1.93 -13.02 10.42
CA PRO A 47 -0.48 -13.04 10.32
C PRO A 47 0.05 -11.77 9.63
N PRO A 48 0.99 -11.04 10.25
CA PRO A 48 1.54 -9.85 9.64
C PRO A 48 2.59 -10.21 8.59
N THR A 49 2.65 -9.41 7.53
CA THR A 49 3.85 -9.24 6.72
C THR A 49 4.78 -8.29 7.46
N VAL A 50 5.94 -8.80 7.89
CA VAL A 50 6.97 -8.02 8.62
C VAL A 50 7.93 -7.40 7.62
N VAL A 51 8.15 -6.09 7.71
CA VAL A 51 8.97 -5.31 6.79
C VAL A 51 10.08 -4.60 7.55
N ASN A 52 11.27 -4.48 6.94
CA ASN A 52 12.45 -3.83 7.52
C ASN A 52 12.72 -4.26 8.97
N GLN A 53 12.86 -5.57 9.20
CA GLN A 53 13.16 -6.12 10.54
C GLN A 53 12.15 -5.71 11.63
N GLY A 54 10.90 -5.42 11.25
CA GLY A 54 9.83 -5.08 12.20
C GLY A 54 9.58 -3.59 12.39
N GLU A 55 10.25 -2.72 11.64
CA GLU A 55 9.91 -1.29 11.60
C GLU A 55 8.48 -1.04 11.12
N MET A 56 7.94 -1.93 10.28
CA MET A 56 6.56 -1.94 9.83
C MET A 56 6.00 -3.36 9.81
N GLN A 57 4.76 -3.50 10.24
CA GLN A 57 3.94 -4.71 10.06
C GLN A 57 2.70 -4.36 9.26
N MET A 58 2.37 -5.20 8.28
CA MET A 58 1.19 -5.03 7.45
C MET A 58 0.29 -6.25 7.59
N LYS A 59 -1.01 -6.02 7.78
CA LYS A 59 -2.04 -7.06 7.84
C LYS A 59 -3.12 -6.74 6.82
N VAL A 60 -3.64 -7.76 6.16
CA VAL A 60 -4.69 -7.60 5.15
C VAL A 60 -5.90 -8.44 5.54
N ALA A 61 -7.05 -7.79 5.61
CA ALA A 61 -8.32 -8.41 5.89
C ALA A 61 -9.29 -8.23 4.73
N PHE A 62 -10.23 -9.16 4.56
CA PHE A 62 -11.25 -9.11 3.53
C PHE A 62 -12.61 -9.56 4.09
N ASP A 63 -13.64 -8.74 3.98
CA ASP A 63 -14.97 -9.04 4.55
C ASP A 63 -16.01 -9.55 3.51
N GLY A 64 -15.57 -9.77 2.26
CA GLY A 64 -16.46 -10.12 1.15
C GLY A 64 -16.78 -8.94 0.24
N GLN A 65 -16.63 -7.70 0.71
CA GLN A 65 -16.85 -6.48 -0.07
C GLN A 65 -15.62 -5.57 -0.07
N PHE A 66 -14.94 -5.44 1.07
CA PHE A 66 -13.81 -4.55 1.27
C PHE A 66 -12.55 -5.31 1.62
N VAL A 67 -11.45 -4.91 1.00
CA VAL A 67 -10.10 -5.27 1.43
C VAL A 67 -9.58 -4.16 2.31
N THR A 68 -9.25 -4.46 3.56
CA THR A 68 -8.68 -3.49 4.51
C THR A 68 -7.24 -3.86 4.81
N ILE A 69 -6.35 -2.89 4.63
CA ILE A 69 -4.93 -2.98 4.96
C ILE A 69 -4.71 -2.20 6.25
N CYS A 70 -4.25 -2.89 7.29
CA CYS A 70 -3.71 -2.28 8.49
C CYS A 70 -2.19 -2.23 8.39
N VAL A 71 -1.61 -1.07 8.73
CA VAL A 71 -0.17 -0.84 8.83
C VAL A 71 0.14 -0.41 10.24
N GLU A 72 1.05 -1.11 10.92
CA GLU A 72 1.55 -0.79 12.26
C GLU A 72 3.04 -0.48 12.16
N LEU A 73 3.46 0.64 12.75
CA LEU A 73 4.82 1.16 12.72
C LEU A 73 5.45 1.03 14.10
N ALA A 74 6.74 0.71 14.14
CA ALA A 74 7.50 0.64 15.39
C ALA A 74 7.61 2.00 16.10
N GLU A 75 7.64 3.09 15.34
CA GLU A 75 7.70 4.46 15.86
C GLU A 75 6.52 5.29 15.37
N ALA A 76 5.92 6.07 16.29
CA ALA A 76 4.91 7.06 15.94
C ALA A 76 5.56 8.24 15.19
N GLY A 77 4.81 8.85 14.28
CA GLY A 77 5.25 10.01 13.52
C GLY A 77 4.08 10.69 12.83
N LEU A 78 4.33 11.31 11.68
CA LEU A 78 3.28 11.83 10.81
C LEU A 78 3.26 11.02 9.51
N PRO A 79 3.03 9.69 9.59
CA PRO A 79 3.17 8.82 8.44
C PRO A 79 2.13 9.18 7.38
N SER A 80 2.58 9.59 6.20
CA SER A 80 1.77 9.61 4.98
C SER A 80 1.84 8.26 4.29
N VAL A 81 0.78 7.89 3.59
CA VAL A 81 0.63 6.63 2.87
C VAL A 81 0.52 6.94 1.38
N ASP A 82 1.30 6.24 0.57
CA ASP A 82 1.06 6.06 -0.86
C ASP A 82 0.88 4.56 -1.12
N LEU A 83 -0.32 4.16 -1.53
CA LEU A 83 -0.60 2.81 -2.03
C LEU A 83 -0.70 2.84 -3.54
N PHE A 84 0.28 2.26 -4.20
CA PHE A 84 0.22 2.02 -5.63
C PHE A 84 -0.44 0.67 -5.87
N ILE A 85 -1.43 0.61 -6.75
CA ILE A 85 -2.22 -0.61 -6.95
C ILE A 85 -2.62 -0.77 -8.41
N THR A 86 -2.60 -2.01 -8.87
CA THR A 86 -3.14 -2.41 -10.16
C THR A 86 -3.90 -3.73 -10.01
N THR A 87 -5.04 -3.82 -10.68
CA THR A 87 -5.91 -5.01 -10.65
C THR A 87 -6.45 -5.27 -12.06
N PRO A 88 -7.02 -6.47 -12.34
CA PRO A 88 -7.64 -6.75 -13.62
C PRO A 88 -8.84 -5.87 -13.95
N ALA A 89 -9.51 -5.29 -12.94
CA ALA A 89 -10.68 -4.45 -13.14
C ALA A 89 -10.30 -2.98 -13.45
N LEU A 90 -9.10 -2.56 -13.08
CA LEU A 90 -8.63 -1.20 -13.34
C LEU A 90 -8.08 -1.07 -14.77
N ALA A 91 -8.52 -0.04 -15.50
CA ALA A 91 -7.95 0.30 -16.80
C ALA A 91 -6.50 0.80 -16.68
N ARG A 92 -6.14 1.40 -15.54
CA ARG A 92 -4.82 1.97 -15.24
C ARG A 92 -4.49 1.76 -13.76
N SER A 93 -3.20 1.62 -13.45
CA SER A 93 -2.75 1.59 -12.06
C SER A 93 -3.06 2.92 -11.36
N LEU A 94 -3.41 2.85 -10.09
CA LEU A 94 -3.71 4.00 -9.24
C LEU A 94 -2.61 4.18 -8.19
N ARG A 95 -2.36 5.43 -7.81
CA ARG A 95 -1.65 5.82 -6.59
C ARG A 95 -2.68 6.45 -5.67
N LEU A 96 -2.92 5.83 -4.52
CA LEU A 96 -3.84 6.29 -3.49
C LEU A 96 -3.03 6.93 -2.38
N HIS A 97 -3.22 8.23 -2.16
CA HIS A 97 -2.44 9.00 -1.22
C HIS A 97 -3.29 9.39 0.00
N SER A 98 -2.76 9.17 1.20
CA SER A 98 -3.39 9.68 2.43
C SER A 98 -2.37 10.28 3.39
N SER A 99 -2.52 11.58 3.64
CA SER A 99 -1.77 12.34 4.65
C SER A 99 -2.73 13.25 5.43
N ALA A 100 -2.56 14.56 5.38
CA ALA A 100 -3.56 15.52 5.88
C ALA A 100 -4.81 15.57 4.99
N GLN A 101 -4.69 15.12 3.74
CA GLN A 101 -5.77 14.98 2.77
C GLN A 101 -5.66 13.63 2.07
N VAL A 102 -6.78 13.17 1.52
CA VAL A 102 -6.82 12.01 0.64
C VAL A 102 -6.92 12.46 -0.81
N GLY A 103 -6.34 11.68 -1.70
CA GLY A 103 -6.46 11.90 -3.13
C GLY A 103 -5.86 10.75 -3.89
N GLN A 104 -6.10 10.71 -5.20
CA GLN A 104 -5.53 9.67 -6.06
C GLN A 104 -4.94 10.26 -7.33
N ALA A 105 -4.03 9.51 -7.94
CA ALA A 105 -3.47 9.79 -9.24
C ALA A 105 -3.49 8.52 -10.10
N GLU A 106 -3.69 8.68 -11.40
CA GLU A 106 -3.62 7.59 -12.37
C GLU A 106 -2.25 7.52 -13.04
N ARG A 107 -1.76 6.31 -13.29
CA ARG A 107 -0.58 6.12 -14.13
C ARG A 107 -0.93 6.35 -15.60
N ARG A 108 -0.20 7.24 -16.27
CA ARG A 108 -0.30 7.53 -17.69
C ARG A 108 0.89 6.90 -18.44
N THR A 109 0.86 6.95 -19.78
CA THR A 109 1.95 6.42 -20.63
C THR A 109 3.31 7.02 -20.30
N ILE A 110 3.35 8.31 -19.95
CA ILE A 110 4.58 9.03 -19.60
C ILE A 110 5.02 8.84 -18.13
N GLY A 111 4.27 8.08 -17.33
CA GLY A 111 4.53 7.88 -15.91
C GLY A 111 3.36 8.29 -15.02
N TRP A 112 3.64 8.48 -13.73
CA TRP A 112 2.65 8.98 -12.78
C TRP A 112 2.33 10.45 -13.05
N SER A 113 1.07 10.83 -12.89
CA SER A 113 0.71 12.24 -12.83
C SER A 113 1.42 12.90 -11.64
N ASP A 114 2.02 14.06 -11.85
CA ASP A 114 2.58 14.87 -10.74
C ASP A 114 1.45 15.43 -9.86
N ASP A 115 0.27 15.63 -10.44
CA ASP A 115 -0.91 16.13 -9.74
C ASP A 115 -1.71 14.97 -9.12
N ILE A 116 -1.83 15.01 -7.79
CA ILE A 116 -2.84 14.26 -7.04
C ILE A 116 -4.16 15.00 -7.16
N GLU A 117 -5.22 14.29 -7.54
CA GLU A 117 -6.58 14.80 -7.50
C GLU A 117 -7.10 14.72 -6.06
N TRP A 118 -6.91 15.81 -5.31
CA TRP A 118 -7.32 15.92 -3.92
C TRP A 118 -8.84 15.79 -3.76
N GLY A 119 -9.26 15.02 -2.76
CA GLY A 119 -10.68 14.71 -2.51
C GLY A 119 -11.23 13.60 -3.40
N ARG A 120 -10.48 13.12 -4.40
CA ARG A 120 -10.88 11.95 -5.18
C ARG A 120 -10.46 10.69 -4.45
N ASN A 121 -11.46 9.95 -3.96
CA ASN A 121 -11.30 8.68 -3.28
C ASN A 121 -12.40 7.69 -3.66
N ASP A 122 -12.75 7.65 -4.95
CA ASP A 122 -13.76 6.74 -5.47
C ASP A 122 -13.39 5.31 -5.06
N GLY A 123 -14.28 4.58 -4.39
CA GLY A 123 -14.09 3.18 -4.02
C GLY A 123 -12.96 2.86 -3.03
N TRP A 124 -12.36 3.87 -2.38
CA TRP A 124 -11.41 3.64 -1.29
C TRP A 124 -11.44 4.75 -0.25
N TYR A 125 -10.88 4.45 0.92
CA TYR A 125 -10.65 5.48 1.93
C TYR A 125 -9.52 5.09 2.88
N ALA A 126 -8.80 6.09 3.36
CA ALA A 126 -7.83 5.95 4.43
C ALA A 126 -7.94 7.20 5.32
N PRO A 127 -8.23 7.06 6.63
CA PRO A 127 -8.37 8.20 7.52
C PRO A 127 -7.17 9.16 7.41
N PRO A 128 -7.41 10.48 7.21
CA PRO A 128 -6.36 11.48 7.28
C PRO A 128 -5.69 11.50 8.66
N ILE A 129 -4.48 12.04 8.73
CA ILE A 129 -3.78 12.20 10.01
C ILE A 129 -4.62 13.16 10.90
N PRO A 130 -4.97 12.76 12.14
CA PRO A 130 -5.84 13.56 13.00
C PRO A 130 -5.23 14.92 13.32
N ILE A 131 -6.07 15.96 13.32
CA ILE A 131 -5.69 17.29 13.79
C ILE A 131 -5.83 17.33 15.30
N GLN A 132 -4.74 17.62 16.01
CA GLN A 132 -4.70 17.80 17.47
C GLN A 132 -5.12 19.21 17.89
N GLY A 133 -4.90 20.19 17.02
CA GLY A 133 -5.24 21.58 17.31
C GLY A 133 -4.67 22.54 16.27
N MET A 134 -4.56 23.81 16.65
CA MET A 134 -3.99 24.85 15.81
C MET A 134 -2.82 25.51 16.55
N VAL A 135 -1.68 25.66 15.88
CA VAL A 135 -0.61 26.53 16.33
C VAL A 135 -0.88 27.95 15.82
N VAL A 136 -0.91 28.90 16.74
CA VAL A 136 -1.01 30.33 16.44
C VAL A 136 0.30 31.00 16.88
N ARG A 137 1.05 31.57 15.92
CA ARG A 137 2.26 32.36 16.18
C ARG A 137 2.20 33.65 15.39
N GLY A 138 1.86 34.75 16.07
CA GLY A 138 1.52 36.02 15.40
C GLY A 138 0.34 35.81 14.46
N ASN A 139 0.51 36.18 13.18
CA ASN A 139 -0.50 36.00 12.14
C ASN A 139 -0.51 34.61 11.50
N LEU A 140 0.42 33.72 11.87
CA LEU A 140 0.49 32.38 11.31
C LEU A 140 -0.44 31.44 12.06
N ARG A 141 -1.38 30.82 11.34
CA ARG A 141 -2.27 29.76 11.84
C ARG A 141 -2.03 28.48 11.04
N ARG A 142 -1.54 27.42 11.69
CA ARG A 142 -1.28 26.12 11.06
C ARG A 142 -1.88 24.98 11.87
N PRO A 143 -2.41 23.92 11.24
CA PRO A 143 -2.83 22.73 11.95
C PRO A 143 -1.64 22.05 12.62
N LEU A 144 -1.86 21.59 13.86
CA LEU A 144 -1.00 20.66 14.55
C LEU A 144 -1.61 19.27 14.37
N PHE A 145 -0.84 18.33 13.84
CA PHE A 145 -1.28 16.96 13.64
C PHE A 145 -0.82 16.07 14.79
N SER A 146 -1.68 15.14 15.20
CA SER A 146 -1.33 14.09 16.16
C SER A 146 -0.35 13.11 15.53
N THR A 147 0.65 12.68 16.29
CA THR A 147 1.49 11.56 15.84
C THR A 147 0.72 10.25 15.95
N VAL A 148 0.85 9.41 14.93
CA VAL A 148 0.24 8.08 14.89
C VAL A 148 1.30 7.04 14.51
N ASN A 149 1.12 5.80 14.98
CA ASN A 149 1.93 4.66 14.60
C ASN A 149 1.13 3.61 13.82
N GLN A 150 -0.12 3.90 13.47
CA GLN A 150 -0.98 3.01 12.71
C GLN A 150 -1.63 3.77 11.56
N ARG A 151 -1.86 3.08 10.44
CA ARG A 151 -2.62 3.57 9.29
C ARG A 151 -3.53 2.46 8.78
N GLU A 152 -4.71 2.84 8.33
CA GLU A 152 -5.67 1.93 7.71
C GLU A 152 -6.05 2.42 6.31
N ILE A 153 -6.23 1.48 5.39
CA ILE A 153 -6.67 1.75 4.03
C ILE A 153 -7.73 0.71 3.70
N GLN A 154 -8.90 1.14 3.24
CA GLN A 154 -9.97 0.26 2.80
C GLN A 154 -10.23 0.44 1.31
N LEU A 155 -10.39 -0.67 0.60
CA LEU A 155 -10.54 -0.75 -0.86
C LEU A 155 -11.83 -1.54 -1.18
N ASP A 156 -12.73 -0.96 -1.97
CA ASP A 156 -14.00 -1.56 -2.36
C ASP A 156 -13.85 -2.44 -3.60
N THR A 157 -14.22 -3.72 -3.49
CA THR A 157 -14.19 -4.65 -4.62
C THR A 157 -15.10 -4.24 -5.78
N ARG A 158 -16.08 -3.34 -5.59
CA ARG A 158 -16.87 -2.76 -6.69
C ARG A 158 -16.01 -1.95 -7.66
N GLN A 159 -14.94 -1.33 -7.18
CA GLN A 159 -13.99 -0.59 -8.03
C GLN A 159 -12.78 -1.45 -8.40
N PHE A 160 -12.19 -2.14 -7.43
CA PHE A 160 -10.93 -2.86 -7.63
C PHE A 160 -11.12 -4.29 -8.16
N GLY A 161 -12.34 -4.81 -8.15
CA GLY A 161 -12.70 -6.14 -8.65
C GLY A 161 -12.13 -7.30 -7.83
N PHE A 162 -12.50 -8.51 -8.20
CA PHE A 162 -11.89 -9.74 -7.70
C PHE A 162 -10.68 -10.14 -8.55
N GLY A 163 -9.80 -10.98 -8.01
CA GLY A 163 -8.67 -11.56 -8.72
C GLY A 163 -7.33 -11.26 -8.06
N GLU A 164 -6.28 -11.27 -8.87
CA GLU A 164 -4.92 -10.96 -8.43
C GLU A 164 -4.70 -9.45 -8.43
N TRP A 165 -4.51 -8.87 -7.24
CA TRP A 165 -4.11 -7.47 -7.11
C TRP A 165 -2.61 -7.41 -6.94
N ARG A 166 -1.97 -6.42 -7.57
CA ARG A 166 -0.58 -6.07 -7.32
C ARG A 166 -0.49 -4.70 -6.69
N PHE A 167 0.34 -4.56 -5.65
CA PHE A 167 0.46 -3.32 -4.92
C PHE A 167 1.86 -3.06 -4.37
N LEU A 168 2.19 -1.78 -4.24
CA LEU A 168 3.36 -1.28 -3.53
C LEU A 168 2.85 -0.28 -2.49
N LEU A 169 3.22 -0.51 -1.24
CA LEU A 169 2.95 0.38 -0.12
C LEU A 169 4.21 1.19 0.18
N GLN A 170 4.06 2.51 0.24
CA GLN A 170 5.10 3.42 0.70
C GLN A 170 4.57 4.24 1.87
N ILE A 171 5.27 4.18 3.00
CA ILE A 171 5.01 5.00 4.18
C ILE A 171 6.16 5.98 4.34
N SER A 172 5.85 7.28 4.37
CA SER A 172 6.85 8.34 4.57
C SER A 172 6.52 9.14 5.82
N GLY A 173 7.53 9.68 6.52
CA GLY A 173 7.29 10.45 7.75
C GLY A 173 7.29 9.59 9.02
N VAL A 174 7.95 8.44 8.98
CA VAL A 174 8.10 7.53 10.12
C VAL A 174 9.15 8.07 11.10
N GLY A 175 8.80 8.06 12.39
CA GLY A 175 9.67 8.51 13.47
C GLY A 175 10.09 9.98 13.37
N SER A 176 11.09 10.35 14.18
CA SER A 176 11.64 11.72 14.21
C SER A 176 12.47 12.08 12.97
N LYS A 177 12.98 11.06 12.26
CA LYS A 177 13.85 11.22 11.08
C LYS A 177 13.10 11.38 9.76
N ARG A 178 11.76 11.29 9.78
CA ARG A 178 10.90 11.25 8.59
C ARG A 178 11.36 10.20 7.58
N ALA A 179 11.72 9.02 8.10
CA ALA A 179 12.14 7.90 7.27
C ALA A 179 11.01 7.46 6.33
N GLN A 180 11.42 6.76 5.27
CA GLN A 180 10.52 6.13 4.32
C GLN A 180 10.69 4.62 4.40
N ILE A 181 9.59 3.90 4.50
CA ILE A 181 9.51 2.44 4.46
C ILE A 181 8.70 2.05 3.23
N ARG A 182 9.14 1.03 2.51
CA ARG A 182 8.46 0.53 1.32
C ARG A 182 8.28 -0.98 1.39
N PHE A 183 7.15 -1.47 0.89
CA PHE A 183 6.89 -2.89 0.71
C PHE A 183 6.16 -3.17 -0.62
N PRO A 184 6.66 -4.11 -1.45
CA PRO A 184 8.00 -4.67 -1.38
C PRO A 184 9.06 -3.59 -1.70
N ASP A 185 10.35 -3.90 -1.54
CA ASP A 185 11.41 -2.99 -2.00
C ASP A 185 11.51 -3.02 -3.54
N ALA A 186 10.60 -2.28 -4.18
CA ALA A 186 10.45 -2.18 -5.62
C ALA A 186 10.25 -0.73 -6.07
N ASP A 187 10.36 -0.49 -7.37
CA ASP A 187 10.09 0.82 -7.95
C ASP A 187 8.60 0.98 -8.31
N GLN A 188 8.08 2.20 -8.16
CA GLN A 188 6.70 2.54 -8.53
C GLN A 188 6.43 2.44 -10.04
N SER A 189 7.46 2.27 -10.87
CA SER A 189 7.35 2.08 -12.31
C SER A 189 7.31 0.61 -12.74
N THR A 190 7.54 -0.36 -11.84
CA THR A 190 7.61 -1.80 -12.12
C THR A 190 6.53 -2.62 -11.39
N PRO A 191 5.25 -2.58 -11.83
CA PRO A 191 4.15 -3.30 -11.19
C PRO A 191 4.27 -4.82 -11.18
N ASP A 192 5.11 -5.37 -12.05
CA ASP A 192 5.48 -6.78 -12.08
C ASP A 192 6.32 -7.21 -10.86
N LYS A 193 6.99 -6.27 -10.19
CA LYS A 193 7.78 -6.49 -8.97
C LYS A 193 7.03 -6.17 -7.68
N TRP A 194 5.81 -5.69 -7.78
CA TRP A 194 4.98 -5.34 -6.64
C TRP A 194 4.50 -6.58 -5.89
N ALA A 195 4.01 -6.38 -4.66
CA ALA A 195 3.41 -7.45 -3.88
C ALA A 195 2.09 -7.88 -4.48
N THR A 196 1.77 -9.15 -4.33
CA THR A 196 0.57 -9.76 -4.87
C THR A 196 -0.35 -10.19 -3.75
N VAL A 197 -1.65 -9.88 -3.85
CA VAL A 197 -2.69 -10.44 -2.99
C VAL A 197 -3.83 -10.95 -3.86
N LYS A 198 -4.34 -12.15 -3.53
CA LYS A 198 -5.44 -12.77 -4.28
C LYS A 198 -6.76 -12.57 -3.54
N ILE A 199 -7.67 -11.83 -4.14
CA ILE A 199 -9.00 -11.53 -3.59
C ILE A 199 -10.03 -12.39 -4.31
N LEU A 200 -10.62 -13.33 -3.59
CA LEU A 200 -11.61 -14.26 -4.13
C LEU A 200 -12.98 -13.98 -3.53
N PRO A 201 -14.07 -14.09 -4.30
CA PRO A 201 -15.41 -14.03 -3.74
C PRO A 201 -15.56 -15.06 -2.61
N LEU A 202 -16.18 -14.64 -1.50
CA LEU A 202 -16.56 -15.57 -0.45
C LEU A 202 -17.63 -16.51 -0.99
N LYS A 203 -17.41 -17.82 -0.85
CA LYS A 203 -18.48 -18.80 -1.06
C LYS A 203 -19.44 -18.65 0.10
N ARG A 204 -20.65 -18.15 -0.17
CA ARG A 204 -21.76 -18.17 0.77
C ARG A 204 -22.51 -19.48 0.65
#